data_AF-A0A969TZ24-F1
#
_entry.id   AF-A0A969TZ24-F1
#
_cell.length_a   1.000
_cell.length_b   1.000
_cell.length_c   1.000
_cell.angle_alpha   90.00
_cell.angle_beta   90.00
_cell.angle_gamma   90.00
#
_symmetry.space_group_name_H-M   'P 1'
#
loop_
_entity.id
_entity.type
_entity.pdbx_description
1 polymer ?
#
loop_
_entity_poly.entity_id
_entity_poly.type
_entity_poly.pdbx_seq_one_letter_code
_entity_poly.pdbx_strand_id
1 'polypeptide(L)' 'GDIIDGGVPIEAKGAEILDMMIAVASGQKSKSEMLGLGDNEFVPWQIGAVM' A
#
# COMPACT_ATOMS: atom_id res chain seq x y z
N GLY A 1 11.41 11.68 0.49
CA GLY A 1 10.29 11.36 -0.42
C GLY A 1 9.99 12.59 -1.24
N ASP A 2 9.52 12.42 -2.47
CA ASP A 2 9.32 13.48 -3.47
C ASP A 2 8.40 14.64 -3.04
N ILE A 3 7.49 14.43 -2.09
CA ILE A 3 6.75 15.54 -1.44
C ILE A 3 7.71 16.52 -0.73
N ILE A 4 8.66 16.01 0.06
CA ILE A 4 9.61 16.84 0.85
C ILE A 4 10.82 17.25 0.01
N ASP A 5 11.43 16.29 -0.70
CA ASP A 5 12.68 16.51 -1.43
C ASP A 5 12.45 17.25 -2.75
N GLY A 6 11.29 17.03 -3.39
CA GLY A 6 10.93 17.55 -4.70
C GLY A 6 9.80 18.56 -4.69
N GLY A 7 9.20 18.86 -3.53
CA GLY A 7 8.09 19.80 -3.41
C GLY A 7 6.82 19.37 -4.14
N VAL A 8 6.63 18.06 -4.39
CA VAL A 8 5.42 17.56 -5.05
C VAL A 8 4.19 17.88 -4.18
N PRO A 9 3.14 18.52 -4.74
CA PRO A 9 1.92 18.80 -4.01
C PRO A 9 1.26 17.52 -3.49
N ILE A 10 0.66 17.60 -2.30
CA ILE A 10 0.00 16.46 -1.66
C ILE A 10 -1.14 15.94 -2.54
N GLU A 11 -1.90 16.83 -3.18
CA GLU A 11 -3.01 16.49 -4.06
C GLU A 11 -2.54 15.69 -5.27
N ALA A 12 -1.40 16.09 -5.85
CA ALA A 12 -0.80 15.39 -6.99
C ALA A 12 -0.37 13.97 -6.59
N LYS A 13 0.28 13.82 -5.43
CA LYS A 13 0.68 12.50 -4.95
C LYS A 13 -0.51 11.63 -4.53
N GLY A 14 -1.58 12.25 -4.02
CA GLY A 14 -2.83 11.57 -3.70
C GLY A 14 -3.51 10.98 -4.93
N ALA A 15 -3.55 11.71 -6.04
CA ALA A 15 -4.07 11.21 -7.31
C ALA A 15 -3.27 10.00 -7.83
N GLU A 16 -1.94 10.07 -7.77
CA GLU A 16 -1.07 8.96 -8.18
C GLU A 16 -1.30 7.69 -7.34
N ILE A 17 -1.48 7.83 -6.02
CA ILE A 17 -1.79 6.71 -5.13
C ILE A 17 -3.16 6.11 -5.49
N LEU A 18 -4.17 6.94 -5.71
CA LEU A 18 -5.52 6.47 -6.08
C LEU A 18 -5.50 5.68 -7.39
N ASP A 19 -4.82 6.19 -8.41
CA ASP A 19 -4.69 5.50 -9.70
C ASP A 19 -4.01 4.14 -9.54
N MET A 20 -2.95 4.07 -8.71
CA MET A 20 -2.29 2.80 -8.39
C MET A 20 -3.24 1.83 -7.68
N MET A 21 -4.03 2.31 -6.71
CA MET A 21 -5.01 1.48 -6.01
C MET A 21 -6.06 0.90 -6.97
N ILE A 22 -6.58 1.73 -7.88
CA ILE A 22 -7.54 1.30 -8.91
C ILE A 22 -6.90 0.28 -9.85
N ALA A 23 -5.66 0.48 -10.28
CA ALA A 23 -4.96 -0.44 -11.16
C ALA A 23 -4.78 -1.82 -10.50
N VAL A 24 -4.37 -1.87 -9.22
CA VAL A 24 -4.27 -3.14 -8.47
C VAL A 24 -5.63 -3.81 -8.33
N ALA A 25 -6.65 -3.05 -7.93
CA ALA A 25 -8.02 -3.59 -7.83
C ALA A 25 -8.55 -4.10 -9.18
N SER A 26 -8.05 -3.55 -10.29
CA SER A 26 -8.37 -3.97 -11.66
C SER A 26 -7.55 -5.17 -12.16
N GLY A 27 -6.71 -5.76 -11.31
CA GLY A 27 -5.96 -6.98 -11.60
C GLY A 27 -4.47 -6.78 -11.89
N GLN A 28 -3.93 -5.57 -11.76
CA GLN A 28 -2.48 -5.38 -11.77
C GLN A 28 -1.89 -6.02 -10.50
N LYS A 29 -0.93 -6.95 -10.66
CA LYS A 29 -0.27 -7.56 -9.50
C LYS A 29 0.52 -6.50 -8.71
N SER A 30 0.27 -6.46 -7.42
CA SER A 30 1.05 -5.71 -6.45
C SER A 30 2.44 -6.35 -6.25
N LYS A 31 3.36 -5.58 -5.67
CA LYS A 31 4.69 -6.11 -5.31
C LYS A 31 4.60 -7.26 -4.31
N SER A 32 3.63 -7.22 -3.37
CA SER A 32 3.41 -8.31 -2.40
C SER A 32 3.09 -9.62 -3.11
N GLU A 33 2.13 -9.60 -4.04
CA GLU A 33 1.73 -10.77 -4.82
C GLU A 33 2.85 -11.29 -5.72
N MET A 34 3.62 -10.38 -6.35
CA MET A 34 4.76 -10.78 -7.18
C MET A 34 5.88 -11.46 -6.38
N LEU A 35 6.07 -11.06 -5.13
CA LEU A 35 7.10 -11.60 -4.24
C LEU A 35 6.61 -12.77 -3.38
N GLY A 36 5.36 -13.22 -3.57
CA GLY A 36 4.77 -14.30 -2.77
C GLY A 36 4.52 -13.93 -1.30
N LEU A 37 4.39 -12.63 -1.00
CA LEU A 37 4.18 -12.12 0.36
C LEU A 37 2.70 -11.97 0.72
N GLY A 38 1.78 -12.06 -0.26
CA GLY A 38 0.34 -11.93 -0.02
C GLY A 38 -0.23 -12.97 0.94
N ASP A 39 0.41 -14.13 1.06
CA ASP A 39 -0.03 -15.20 1.95
C ASP A 39 0.38 -14.96 3.42
N ASN A 40 1.23 -13.97 3.71
CA ASN A 40 1.68 -13.62 5.07
C ASN A 40 0.74 -12.62 5.78
N GLU A 41 -0.46 -12.39 5.25
CA GLU A 41 -1.32 -11.26 5.64
C GLU A 41 -2.28 -11.56 6.80
N PHE A 42 -2.42 -12.83 7.22
CA PHE A 42 -3.36 -13.19 8.27
C PHE A 42 -2.73 -13.13 9.68
N VAL A 43 -2.58 -11.91 10.20
CA VAL A 43 -2.16 -11.65 11.58
C VAL A 43 -3.36 -11.09 12.36
N PRO A 44 -4.17 -11.94 13.02
CA PRO A 44 -5.33 -11.45 13.76
C PRO A 44 -4.88 -10.53 14.88
N TRP A 45 -5.60 -9.41 15.04
CA TRP A 45 -5.41 -8.52 16.16
C TRP A 45 -5.58 -9.30 17.46
N GLN A 46 -4.57 -9.27 18.33
CA GLN A 46 -4.63 -9.96 19.61
C GLN A 46 -5.64 -9.22 20.50
N ILE A 47 -6.70 -9.91 20.92
CA ILE A 47 -7.66 -9.37 21.87
C ILE A 47 -7.15 -9.66 23.28
N GLY A 48 -6.93 -8.61 24.08
CA GLY A 48 -6.47 -8.73 25.47
C GLY A 48 -5.01 -8.30 25.67
N ALA A 49 -4.50 -8.46 26.90
CA ALA A 49 -3.09 -8.19 27.19
C ALA A 49 -2.22 -9.31 26.63
N VAL A 50 -1.19 -8.95 25.88
CA VAL A 50 -0.17 -9.85 25.30
C VAL A 50 1.13 -9.61 26.07
N MET A 51 1.85 -10.68 26.45
CA MET A 51 3.18 -10.60 27.10
C MET A 51 4.31 -10.61 26.06
#